data_AF-A0A533SQJ6-F1
#
_entry.id   AF-A0A533SQJ6-F1
#
_cell.length_a   1.000
_cell.length_b   1.000
_cell.length_c   1.000
_cell.angle_alpha   90.00
_cell.angle_beta   90.00
_cell.angle_gamma   90.00
#
_symmetry.space_group_name_H-M   'P 1'
#
loop_
_entity.id
_entity.type
_entity.pdbx_description
1 polymer ?
#
loop_
_entity_poly.entity_id
_entity_poly.type
_entity_poly.pdbx_seq_one_letter_code
_entity_poly.pdbx_strand_id
1 'polypeptide(L)'
;MEVQGVFTTSGDRRGDAVTFQFAEPIQLSGGTTYALRLALTDGNGKLAVYGSKHALESTWDDAIPQVMDGYDPFGLESGIYRSDLNFEMYYDDNPDKLERFESNLDQADYIYITSNRQWGTTTRVPERYPLTTQYYRSLLGCPADQDLLYCYRVAEPGSYSGELGFDLVAVFESEPNIGSFEINTQFAEEAFTVYDHPKVLIFRKNAAYDSQAVRALLGSVDLTRVVHLTPMQASKTPGTLELPADRLEGQQSGGTWAEFFNPDALINRSPFASLVFWYLAVTLLGWVVYPTVRLALGGLPDRGYPVSKLTGMLLLALLSWLAGSFGIAVTRPLLGGVVLLLVGVNAGLAFWQRESLREELRRKGRYFLTVELIALAFFAFFLLIRLGNPDLWHPSKGGEKPMDFSYFNAVLKSSTFPPYDPWYAGGYINYYYYGFVAVGMLVKLLGIIPSVAYNLVLPSL
;
A
#
# COMPACT_ATOMS: atom_id res chain seq x y z
N MET A 1 19.34 42.61 -26.85
CA MET A 1 20.42 42.72 -25.85
C MET A 1 21.53 41.79 -26.31
N GLU A 2 22.79 42.20 -26.18
CA GLU A 2 23.94 41.43 -26.63
C GLU A 2 24.92 41.27 -25.46
N VAL A 3 25.54 40.11 -25.35
CA VAL A 3 26.58 39.81 -24.36
C VAL A 3 27.79 39.26 -25.10
N GLN A 4 28.98 39.71 -24.72
CA GLN A 4 30.23 39.19 -25.24
C GLN A 4 31.05 38.63 -24.08
N GLY A 5 31.54 37.40 -24.23
CA GLY A 5 32.28 36.72 -23.18
C GLY A 5 32.79 35.35 -23.62
N VAL A 6 33.57 34.72 -22.75
CA VAL A 6 34.01 33.35 -22.89
C VAL A 6 33.10 32.49 -22.01
N PHE A 7 32.25 31.67 -22.62
CA PHE A 7 31.33 30.77 -21.93
C PHE A 7 31.83 29.34 -22.09
N THR A 8 32.33 28.77 -21.01
CA THR A 8 32.94 27.43 -20.99
C THR A 8 32.05 26.45 -20.26
N THR A 9 32.28 25.16 -20.47
CA THR A 9 31.58 24.07 -19.78
C THR A 9 32.31 23.63 -18.51
N SER A 10 33.00 24.54 -17.82
CA SER A 10 33.77 24.21 -16.60
C SER A 10 32.82 24.03 -15.41
N GLY A 11 32.35 22.79 -15.20
CA GLY A 11 31.50 22.40 -14.07
C GLY A 11 30.08 22.01 -14.49
N ASP A 12 29.49 22.73 -15.44
CA ASP A 12 28.23 22.34 -16.09
C ASP A 12 28.44 22.22 -17.60
N ARG A 13 28.09 21.05 -18.15
CA ARG A 13 28.12 20.77 -19.59
C ARG A 13 27.22 21.69 -20.44
N ARG A 14 26.25 22.37 -19.83
CA ARG A 14 25.40 23.38 -20.49
C ARG A 14 26.15 24.69 -20.74
N GLY A 15 27.28 24.90 -20.06
CA GLY A 15 28.07 26.11 -20.15
C GLY A 15 27.69 27.17 -19.11
N ASP A 16 28.51 28.21 -19.03
CA ASP A 16 28.30 29.36 -18.17
C ASP A 16 26.98 30.10 -18.49
N ALA A 17 26.24 30.49 -17.44
CA ALA A 17 24.95 31.17 -17.58
C ALA A 17 25.10 32.69 -17.70
N VAL A 18 24.20 33.32 -18.46
CA VAL A 18 24.04 34.79 -18.53
C VAL A 18 22.59 35.15 -18.23
N THR A 19 22.40 36.14 -17.37
CA THR A 19 21.08 36.72 -17.10
C THR A 19 20.95 38.08 -17.77
N PHE A 20 19.93 38.25 -18.60
CA PHE A 20 19.56 39.54 -19.17
C PHE A 20 18.51 40.22 -18.30
N GLN A 21 18.77 41.44 -17.84
CA GLN A 21 17.78 42.29 -17.18
C GLN A 21 17.28 43.34 -18.15
N PHE A 22 15.98 43.31 -18.48
CA PHE A 22 15.38 44.34 -19.31
C PHE A 22 15.36 45.69 -18.57
N ALA A 23 15.76 46.75 -19.26
CA ALA A 23 15.77 48.11 -18.69
C ALA A 23 14.36 48.58 -18.28
N GLU A 24 13.33 48.09 -18.98
CA GLU A 24 11.92 48.28 -18.63
C GLU A 24 11.21 46.92 -18.62
N PRO A 25 10.25 46.69 -17.70
CA PRO A 25 9.48 45.46 -17.65
C PRO A 25 8.66 45.25 -18.94
N ILE A 26 8.78 44.08 -19.55
CA ILE A 26 7.90 43.69 -20.67
C ILE A 26 6.55 43.26 -20.08
N GLN A 27 5.49 43.99 -20.42
CA GLN A 27 4.13 43.63 -20.03
C GLN A 27 3.62 42.50 -20.92
N LEU A 28 3.25 41.38 -20.30
CA LEU A 28 2.69 40.20 -20.98
C LEU A 28 1.18 40.13 -20.75
N SER A 29 0.43 39.86 -21.82
CA SER A 29 -1.02 39.70 -21.81
C SER A 29 -1.37 38.22 -21.93
N GLY A 30 -2.29 37.74 -21.10
CA GLY A 30 -2.80 36.37 -21.17
C GLY A 30 -3.39 36.04 -22.56
N GLY A 31 -3.18 34.81 -23.02
CA GLY A 31 -3.66 34.35 -24.34
C GLY A 31 -2.87 34.89 -25.55
N THR A 32 -1.78 35.62 -25.32
CA THR A 32 -0.91 36.13 -26.38
C THR A 32 0.37 35.30 -26.44
N THR A 33 0.76 34.87 -27.64
CA THR A 33 2.02 34.14 -27.86
C THR A 33 3.17 35.11 -28.01
N TYR A 34 4.23 34.93 -27.22
CA TYR A 34 5.47 35.68 -27.30
C TYR A 34 6.60 34.79 -27.80
N ALA A 35 7.54 35.34 -28.57
CA ALA A 35 8.68 34.61 -29.09
C ALA A 35 9.99 35.20 -28.55
N LEU A 36 10.85 34.32 -28.02
CA LEU A 36 12.23 34.66 -27.69
C LEU A 36 13.15 34.22 -28.84
N ARG A 37 13.85 35.18 -29.45
CA ARG A 37 14.84 34.89 -30.50
C ARG A 37 16.24 34.99 -29.94
N LEU A 38 16.96 33.87 -29.98
CA LEU A 38 18.36 33.77 -29.61
C LEU A 38 19.19 33.62 -30.89
N ALA A 39 20.29 34.36 -31.01
CA ALA A 39 21.19 34.27 -32.16
C ALA A 39 22.64 34.46 -31.70
N LEU A 40 23.53 33.62 -32.22
CA LEU A 40 24.97 33.83 -32.11
C LEU A 40 25.38 34.79 -33.22
N THR A 41 25.80 35.99 -32.85
CA THR A 41 26.17 37.05 -33.80
C THR A 41 27.57 36.87 -34.36
N ASP A 42 28.50 36.33 -33.56
CA ASP A 42 29.89 36.05 -33.92
C ASP A 42 30.50 34.93 -33.04
N GLY A 43 31.55 34.25 -33.52
CA GLY A 43 32.30 33.21 -32.80
C GLY A 43 31.94 31.75 -33.14
N ASN A 44 32.63 30.80 -32.50
CA ASN A 44 32.56 29.36 -32.79
C ASN A 44 31.65 28.55 -31.83
N GLY A 45 30.87 29.23 -30.98
CA GLY A 45 29.99 28.59 -30.00
C GLY A 45 28.74 27.96 -30.63
N LYS A 46 27.93 27.28 -29.81
CA LYS A 46 26.58 26.83 -30.17
C LYS A 46 25.59 27.27 -29.11
N LEU A 47 24.40 27.68 -29.53
CA LEU A 47 23.29 27.97 -28.63
C LEU A 47 22.42 26.72 -28.50
N ALA A 48 22.08 26.37 -27.27
CA ALA A 48 21.09 25.35 -26.95
C ALA A 48 20.20 25.87 -25.82
N VAL A 49 18.93 25.48 -25.85
CA VAL A 49 17.97 25.81 -24.80
C VAL A 49 17.83 24.59 -23.90
N TYR A 50 18.09 24.77 -22.61
CA TYR A 50 17.96 23.73 -21.60
C TYR A 50 16.89 24.13 -20.59
N GLY A 51 15.94 23.23 -20.35
CA GLY A 51 15.07 23.29 -19.17
C GLY A 51 15.76 22.66 -17.97
N SER A 52 15.16 22.83 -16.78
CA SER A 52 15.55 22.02 -15.62
C SER A 52 15.19 20.56 -15.89
N LYS A 53 16.15 19.65 -15.75
CA LYS A 53 15.93 18.21 -15.90
C LYS A 53 15.72 17.57 -14.54
N HIS A 54 14.62 16.84 -14.38
CA HIS A 54 14.38 16.02 -13.19
C HIS A 54 14.55 14.53 -13.56
N ALA A 55 15.03 13.71 -12.63
CA ALA A 55 15.09 12.26 -12.78
C ALA A 55 14.08 11.58 -11.87
N LEU A 56 13.38 10.59 -12.42
CA LEU A 56 12.43 9.74 -11.71
C LEU A 56 13.07 8.39 -11.35
N GLU A 57 12.55 7.75 -10.32
CA GLU A 57 12.99 6.41 -9.92
C GLU A 57 12.52 5.33 -10.90
N SER A 58 11.26 5.37 -11.37
CA SER A 58 10.73 4.43 -12.36
C SER A 58 9.67 5.04 -13.26
N THR A 59 9.41 4.41 -14.41
CA THR A 59 8.29 4.77 -15.32
C THR A 59 6.92 4.53 -14.68
N TRP A 60 6.86 3.81 -13.56
CA TRP A 60 5.64 3.60 -12.76
C TRP A 60 5.36 4.72 -11.76
N ASP A 61 6.29 5.65 -11.56
CA ASP A 61 6.11 6.75 -10.63
C ASP A 61 5.49 7.95 -11.34
N ASP A 62 4.60 8.64 -10.65
CA ASP A 62 4.02 9.88 -11.16
C ASP A 62 5.05 11.01 -11.13
N ALA A 63 5.31 11.62 -12.28
CA ALA A 63 6.16 12.80 -12.35
C ALA A 63 5.50 14.00 -11.62
N ILE A 64 6.25 14.69 -10.77
CA ILE A 64 5.78 15.91 -10.09
C ILE A 64 6.50 17.15 -10.63
N PRO A 65 5.82 18.30 -10.80
CA PRO A 65 4.44 18.60 -10.38
C PRO A 65 3.37 18.01 -11.31
N GLN A 66 2.19 17.74 -10.73
CA GLN A 66 1.02 17.25 -11.48
C GLN A 66 0.39 18.33 -12.36
N VAL A 67 -0.39 17.91 -13.36
CA VAL A 67 -1.18 18.81 -14.21
C VAL A 67 -2.20 19.56 -13.36
N MET A 68 -2.04 20.87 -13.25
CA MET A 68 -2.90 21.75 -12.47
C MET A 68 -3.17 23.06 -13.22
N ASP A 69 -4.34 23.66 -12.98
CA ASP A 69 -4.72 24.98 -13.51
C ASP A 69 -4.58 25.13 -15.04
N GLY A 70 -4.74 24.02 -15.77
CA GLY A 70 -4.62 23.99 -17.23
C GLY A 70 -3.18 23.97 -17.76
N TYR A 71 -2.18 23.87 -16.89
CA TYR A 71 -0.77 23.70 -17.26
C TYR A 71 -0.40 22.23 -17.27
N ASP A 72 0.08 21.73 -18.41
CA ASP A 72 0.75 20.44 -18.52
C ASP A 72 2.27 20.66 -18.37
N PRO A 73 2.88 20.35 -17.22
CA PRO A 73 4.27 20.67 -16.96
C PRO A 73 5.25 19.84 -17.80
N PHE A 74 4.80 18.68 -18.30
CA PHE A 74 5.61 17.72 -19.06
C PHE A 74 5.16 17.54 -20.50
N GLY A 75 4.15 18.31 -20.93
CA GLY A 75 3.61 18.29 -22.29
C GLY A 75 4.68 18.46 -23.36
N LEU A 76 4.54 17.75 -24.47
CA LEU A 76 5.55 17.68 -25.52
C LEU A 76 5.85 19.04 -26.17
N GLU A 77 4.84 19.91 -26.27
CA GLU A 77 4.92 21.20 -26.97
C GLU A 77 5.07 22.40 -26.03
N SER A 78 4.54 22.31 -24.81
CA SER A 78 4.43 23.45 -23.87
C SER A 78 4.96 23.17 -22.46
N GLY A 79 5.44 21.95 -22.19
CA GLY A 79 5.92 21.53 -20.87
C GLY A 79 7.24 22.19 -20.50
N ILE A 80 7.24 22.93 -19.40
CA ILE A 80 8.40 23.68 -18.89
C ILE A 80 9.41 22.80 -18.14
N TYR A 81 9.01 21.60 -17.70
CA TYR A 81 9.84 20.66 -16.92
C TYR A 81 10.11 19.35 -17.65
N ARG A 82 9.99 19.34 -18.97
CA ARG A 82 10.19 18.13 -19.79
C ARG A 82 11.54 17.46 -19.46
N SER A 83 11.46 16.20 -19.06
CA SER A 83 12.62 15.35 -18.80
C SER A 83 12.34 13.92 -19.24
N ASP A 84 13.40 13.24 -19.65
CA ASP A 84 13.43 11.85 -20.10
C ASP A 84 14.27 10.97 -19.17
N LEU A 85 14.75 11.54 -18.05
CA LEU A 85 15.64 10.85 -17.13
C LEU A 85 14.85 9.93 -16.20
N ASN A 86 15.15 8.65 -16.30
CA ASN A 86 14.54 7.61 -15.49
C ASN A 86 15.60 6.59 -15.10
N PHE A 87 15.75 6.32 -13.81
CA PHE A 87 16.70 5.36 -13.27
C PHE A 87 16.27 3.91 -13.50
N GLU A 88 14.97 3.65 -13.57
CA GLU A 88 14.39 2.31 -13.62
C GLU A 88 14.89 1.40 -12.49
N MET A 89 14.60 1.81 -11.26
CA MET A 89 15.11 1.18 -10.04
C MET A 89 14.82 -0.32 -9.94
N TYR A 90 13.72 -0.81 -10.51
CA TYR A 90 13.38 -2.24 -10.51
C TYR A 90 14.13 -3.09 -11.54
N TYR A 91 14.82 -2.49 -12.52
CA TYR A 91 15.60 -3.25 -13.50
C TYR A 91 16.75 -3.96 -12.81
N ASP A 92 17.20 -5.08 -13.38
CA ASP A 92 18.34 -5.81 -12.83
C ASP A 92 19.58 -4.91 -12.80
N ASP A 93 20.34 -4.98 -11.70
CA ASP A 93 21.60 -4.26 -11.57
C ASP A 93 22.64 -4.90 -12.51
N ASN A 94 23.02 -4.17 -13.55
CA ASN A 94 23.92 -4.62 -14.60
C ASN A 94 24.71 -3.42 -15.18
N PRO A 95 25.70 -3.65 -16.07
CA PRO A 95 26.50 -2.56 -16.63
C PRO A 95 25.67 -1.49 -17.36
N ASP A 96 24.60 -1.86 -18.05
CA ASP A 96 23.71 -0.90 -18.74
C ASP A 96 22.97 0.01 -17.74
N LYS A 97 22.54 -0.54 -16.60
CA LYS A 97 21.91 0.24 -15.52
C LYS A 97 22.92 1.16 -14.82
N LEU A 98 24.17 0.72 -14.66
CA LEU A 98 25.26 1.57 -14.16
C LEU A 98 25.48 2.77 -15.08
N GLU A 99 25.64 2.55 -16.39
CA GLU A 99 25.79 3.63 -17.37
C GLU A 99 24.59 4.58 -17.34
N ARG A 100 23.37 4.05 -17.21
CA ARG A 100 22.15 4.83 -17.01
C ARG A 100 22.23 5.70 -15.76
N PHE A 101 22.63 5.15 -14.61
CA PHE A 101 22.74 5.90 -13.36
C PHE A 101 23.73 7.06 -13.51
N GLU A 102 24.92 6.79 -14.05
CA GLU A 102 25.96 7.79 -14.29
C GLU A 102 25.48 8.89 -15.24
N SER A 103 24.89 8.51 -16.38
CA SER A 103 24.37 9.44 -17.39
C SER A 103 23.23 10.30 -16.85
N ASN A 104 22.31 9.71 -16.09
CA ASN A 104 21.20 10.42 -15.48
C ASN A 104 21.68 11.37 -14.41
N LEU A 105 22.59 10.94 -13.52
CA LEU A 105 23.18 11.79 -12.49
C LEU A 105 23.94 12.96 -13.11
N ASP A 106 24.65 12.75 -14.22
CA ASP A 106 25.29 13.85 -14.93
C ASP A 106 24.24 14.86 -15.43
N GLN A 107 23.05 14.39 -15.84
CA GLN A 107 22.04 15.19 -16.57
C GLN A 107 21.06 15.90 -15.65
N ALA A 108 20.73 15.27 -14.52
CA ALA A 108 19.66 15.69 -13.64
C ALA A 108 20.06 16.94 -12.86
N ASP A 109 19.16 17.92 -12.81
CA ASP A 109 19.20 19.03 -11.85
C ASP A 109 18.51 18.64 -10.54
N TYR A 110 17.48 17.80 -10.65
CA TYR A 110 16.70 17.30 -9.53
C TYR A 110 16.48 15.80 -9.62
N ILE A 111 16.34 15.15 -8.47
CA ILE A 111 15.86 13.76 -8.36
C ILE A 111 14.61 13.80 -7.51
N TYR A 112 13.53 13.21 -8.02
CA TYR A 112 12.25 13.13 -7.33
C TYR A 112 11.99 11.68 -6.91
N ILE A 113 11.77 11.51 -5.61
CA ILE A 113 11.32 10.26 -5.00
C ILE A 113 9.92 10.54 -4.49
N THR A 114 8.89 9.94 -5.09
CA THR A 114 7.48 10.29 -4.79
C THR A 114 6.82 9.36 -3.79
N SER A 115 7.45 8.24 -3.45
CA SER A 115 6.98 7.30 -2.44
C SER A 115 8.12 6.40 -1.97
N ASN A 116 7.83 5.47 -1.05
CA ASN A 116 8.77 4.44 -0.64
C ASN A 116 8.71 3.15 -1.45
N ARG A 117 7.99 3.11 -2.59
CA ARG A 117 7.87 1.90 -3.41
C ARG A 117 9.24 1.35 -3.81
N GLN A 118 10.17 2.21 -4.24
CA GLN A 118 11.46 1.80 -4.79
C GLN A 118 12.50 1.59 -3.71
N TRP A 119 12.85 2.64 -2.96
CA TRP A 119 13.84 2.53 -1.87
C TRP A 119 13.34 1.63 -0.72
N GLY A 120 12.03 1.52 -0.49
CA GLY A 120 11.47 0.67 0.55
C GLY A 120 11.51 -0.83 0.25
N THR A 121 11.71 -1.22 -1.02
CA THR A 121 11.68 -2.62 -1.47
C THR A 121 13.04 -3.09 -1.98
N THR A 122 13.65 -2.37 -2.93
CA THR A 122 14.89 -2.78 -3.62
C THR A 122 16.06 -2.89 -2.64
N THR A 123 16.15 -1.99 -1.66
CA THR A 123 17.25 -2.00 -0.67
C THR A 123 17.13 -3.10 0.38
N ARG A 124 16.00 -3.82 0.44
CA ARG A 124 15.82 -4.98 1.33
C ARG A 124 16.43 -6.26 0.75
N VAL A 125 16.80 -6.25 -0.53
CA VAL A 125 17.38 -7.39 -1.23
C VAL A 125 18.69 -6.95 -1.91
N PRO A 126 19.69 -6.49 -1.13
CA PRO A 126 20.93 -5.91 -1.67
C PRO A 126 21.76 -6.92 -2.47
N GLU A 127 21.55 -8.23 -2.29
CA GLU A 127 22.18 -9.27 -3.11
C GLU A 127 21.66 -9.25 -4.56
N ARG A 128 20.41 -8.85 -4.76
CA ARG A 128 19.80 -8.67 -6.09
C ARG A 128 20.02 -7.25 -6.63
N TYR A 129 20.02 -6.25 -5.74
CA TYR A 129 20.09 -4.83 -6.11
C TYR A 129 21.28 -4.09 -5.42
N PRO A 130 22.53 -4.55 -5.59
CA PRO A 130 23.68 -3.94 -4.90
C PRO A 130 24.01 -2.53 -5.37
N LEU A 131 23.88 -2.24 -6.67
CA LEU A 131 24.12 -0.91 -7.24
C LEU A 131 23.02 0.06 -6.82
N THR A 132 21.77 -0.38 -6.87
CA THR A 132 20.62 0.45 -6.44
C THR A 132 20.71 0.75 -4.94
N THR A 133 21.12 -0.22 -4.12
CA THR A 133 21.34 -0.01 -2.69
C THR A 133 22.47 0.97 -2.43
N GLN A 134 23.59 0.84 -3.13
CA GLN A 134 24.72 1.77 -3.02
C GLN A 134 24.31 3.18 -3.46
N TYR A 135 23.53 3.30 -4.54
CA TYR A 135 23.00 4.58 -5.02
C TYR A 135 22.18 5.29 -3.94
N TYR A 136 21.16 4.65 -3.35
CA TYR A 136 20.34 5.31 -2.31
C TYR A 136 21.16 5.67 -1.07
N ARG A 137 22.05 4.78 -0.64
CA ARG A 137 22.95 5.05 0.49
C ARG A 137 23.81 6.29 0.24
N SER A 138 24.37 6.40 -0.95
CA SER A 138 25.26 7.50 -1.36
C SER A 138 24.49 8.80 -1.66
N LEU A 139 23.27 8.68 -2.19
CA LEU A 139 22.40 9.83 -2.50
C LEU A 139 22.02 10.58 -1.23
N LEU A 140 21.52 9.84 -0.23
CA LEU A 140 21.13 10.43 1.05
C LEU A 140 22.36 10.73 1.92
N GLY A 141 23.39 9.86 1.90
CA GLY A 141 24.52 9.91 2.84
C GLY A 141 24.26 9.12 4.13
N CYS A 142 23.56 7.99 4.03
CA CYS A 142 23.22 7.16 5.18
C CYS A 142 24.46 6.38 5.69
N PRO A 143 24.86 6.52 6.96
CA PRO A 143 26.04 5.85 7.52
C PRO A 143 26.01 4.32 7.36
N ALA A 144 27.16 3.70 7.07
CA ALA A 144 27.26 2.27 6.77
C ALA A 144 26.76 1.35 7.89
N ASP A 145 26.81 1.80 9.13
CA ASP A 145 26.32 1.10 10.33
C ASP A 145 24.83 1.33 10.61
N GLN A 146 24.17 2.21 9.85
CA GLN A 146 22.73 2.47 9.95
C GLN A 146 21.92 1.71 8.89
N ASP A 147 20.72 1.31 9.31
CA ASP A 147 19.71 0.75 8.43
C ASP A 147 19.25 1.80 7.41
N LEU A 148 19.35 1.46 6.13
CA LEU A 148 19.06 2.41 5.05
C LEU A 148 17.58 2.81 5.04
N LEU A 149 16.67 1.88 5.38
CA LEU A 149 15.25 2.20 5.46
C LEU A 149 14.98 3.19 6.58
N TYR A 150 15.59 3.01 7.76
CA TYR A 150 15.49 3.97 8.84
C TYR A 150 15.93 5.37 8.39
N CYS A 151 17.10 5.49 7.75
CA CYS A 151 17.61 6.76 7.24
C CYS A 151 16.58 7.49 6.35
N TYR A 152 15.97 6.78 5.40
CA TYR A 152 14.97 7.37 4.49
C TYR A 152 13.63 7.72 5.19
N ARG A 153 13.18 6.89 6.14
CA ARG A 153 11.94 7.15 6.91
C ARG A 153 12.01 8.43 7.73
N VAL A 154 13.19 8.79 8.22
CA VAL A 154 13.41 9.98 9.08
C VAL A 154 14.15 11.11 8.37
N ALA A 155 14.40 10.98 7.07
CA ALA A 155 15.18 11.95 6.31
C ALA A 155 14.47 13.31 6.28
N GLU A 156 15.23 14.36 6.60
CA GLU A 156 14.81 15.76 6.54
C GLU A 156 15.89 16.59 5.86
N PRO A 157 15.58 17.75 5.26
CA PRO A 157 16.60 18.61 4.68
C PRO A 157 17.72 18.94 5.69
N GLY A 158 18.96 18.61 5.32
CA GLY A 158 20.14 18.79 6.16
C GLY A 158 20.41 17.70 7.20
N SER A 159 19.61 16.63 7.27
CA SER A 159 19.84 15.52 8.21
C SER A 159 21.00 14.60 7.81
N TYR A 160 21.32 14.54 6.53
CA TYR A 160 22.41 13.75 5.96
C TYR A 160 23.16 14.53 4.88
N SER A 161 24.39 14.09 4.56
CA SER A 161 25.22 14.66 3.50
C SER A 161 25.60 13.55 2.53
N GLY A 162 24.99 13.56 1.34
CA GLY A 162 25.26 12.59 0.29
C GLY A 162 26.64 12.75 -0.35
N GLU A 163 27.10 11.68 -1.00
CA GLU A 163 28.38 11.60 -1.72
C GLU A 163 28.21 11.83 -3.23
N LEU A 164 26.96 11.86 -3.72
CA LEU A 164 26.64 12.00 -5.14
C LEU A 164 26.56 13.47 -5.62
N GLY A 165 26.77 14.46 -4.76
CA GLY A 165 26.64 15.89 -5.12
C GLY A 165 25.20 16.36 -5.28
N PHE A 166 24.29 15.79 -4.49
CA PHE A 166 22.87 16.17 -4.43
C PHE A 166 22.45 16.39 -2.98
N ASP A 167 21.79 17.52 -2.71
CA ASP A 167 21.26 17.86 -1.38
C ASP A 167 19.77 17.56 -1.32
N LEU A 168 19.31 16.94 -0.22
CA LEU A 168 17.88 16.86 0.08
C LEU A 168 17.38 18.26 0.43
N VAL A 169 16.60 18.87 -0.48
CA VAL A 169 16.16 20.27 -0.35
C VAL A 169 14.71 20.40 0.10
N ALA A 170 13.89 19.35 -0.09
CA ALA A 170 12.51 19.34 0.39
C ALA A 170 12.04 17.93 0.70
N VAL A 171 11.21 17.83 1.73
CA VAL A 171 10.45 16.65 2.11
C VAL A 171 8.99 17.06 2.21
N PHE A 172 8.09 16.24 1.68
CA PHE A 172 6.65 16.41 1.84
C PHE A 172 6.05 15.13 2.38
N GLU A 173 5.37 15.25 3.51
CA GLU A 173 4.64 14.19 4.19
C GLU A 173 3.39 14.79 4.85
N SER A 174 2.39 13.95 5.11
CA SER A 174 1.12 14.38 5.71
C SER A 174 0.82 13.51 6.92
N GLU A 175 1.60 13.64 7.99
CA GLU A 175 1.49 12.71 9.11
C GLU A 175 0.23 12.97 9.97
N PRO A 176 -0.41 11.90 10.49
CA PRO A 176 -1.51 12.04 11.43
C PRO A 176 -1.02 12.71 12.72
N ASN A 177 -1.83 13.65 13.22
CA ASN A 177 -1.51 14.43 14.40
C ASN A 177 -2.66 14.48 15.40
N ILE A 178 -2.31 14.57 16.69
CA ILE A 178 -3.22 14.85 17.78
C ILE A 178 -2.71 16.12 18.47
N GLY A 179 -3.28 17.27 18.07
CA GLY A 179 -2.79 18.57 18.53
C GLY A 179 -1.37 18.82 17.99
N SER A 180 -0.39 18.98 18.90
CA SER A 180 1.03 19.17 18.53
C SER A 180 1.84 17.87 18.46
N PHE A 181 1.21 16.72 18.71
CA PHE A 181 1.88 15.43 18.64
C PHE A 181 1.67 14.82 17.26
N GLU A 182 2.75 14.66 16.52
CA GLU A 182 2.79 14.08 15.18
C GLU A 182 3.35 12.66 15.24
N ILE A 183 2.74 11.75 14.48
CA ILE A 183 3.12 10.33 14.45
C ILE A 183 3.72 10.03 13.08
N ASN A 184 5.02 9.77 13.02
CA ASN A 184 5.67 9.34 11.79
C ASN A 184 5.13 7.95 11.37
N THR A 185 4.33 7.93 10.31
CA THR A 185 3.73 6.71 9.75
C THR A 185 4.65 5.98 8.78
N GLN A 186 5.84 6.49 8.47
CA GLN A 186 6.81 5.80 7.59
C GLN A 186 7.31 4.46 8.17
N PHE A 187 7.03 4.18 9.45
CA PHE A 187 7.24 2.89 10.12
C PHE A 187 6.05 1.93 10.07
N ALA A 188 4.90 2.37 9.54
CA ALA A 188 3.71 1.56 9.38
C ALA A 188 3.83 0.58 8.19
N GLU A 189 2.77 -0.18 7.96
CA GLU A 189 2.68 -1.07 6.82
C GLU A 189 2.46 -0.31 5.50
N GLU A 190 2.68 -1.00 4.38
CA GLU A 190 2.78 -0.40 3.05
C GLU A 190 1.55 0.40 2.63
N ALA A 191 0.32 -0.01 3.01
CA ALA A 191 -0.88 0.72 2.63
C ALA A 191 -0.88 2.16 3.19
N PHE A 192 -0.36 2.36 4.40
CA PHE A 192 -0.19 3.71 4.96
C PHE A 192 0.95 4.47 4.28
N THR A 193 2.11 3.86 4.04
CA THR A 193 3.30 4.59 3.57
C THR A 193 3.33 4.84 2.06
N VAL A 194 2.52 4.11 1.30
CA VAL A 194 2.51 4.19 -0.17
C VAL A 194 1.24 4.87 -0.69
N TYR A 195 0.08 4.55 -0.10
CA TYR A 195 -1.22 4.98 -0.65
C TYR A 195 -1.83 6.16 0.10
N ASP A 196 -1.65 6.22 1.43
CA ASP A 196 -2.28 7.26 2.27
C ASP A 196 -1.31 8.42 2.58
N HIS A 197 -0.11 8.11 3.06
CA HIS A 197 0.91 9.05 3.54
C HIS A 197 2.28 8.81 2.87
N PRO A 198 2.41 8.97 1.54
CA PRO A 198 3.71 8.86 0.88
C PRO A 198 4.65 9.99 1.31
N LYS A 199 5.89 9.62 1.64
CA LYS A 199 6.98 10.58 1.85
C LYS A 199 7.65 10.91 0.51
N VAL A 200 7.52 12.17 0.10
CA VAL A 200 8.17 12.70 -1.11
C VAL A 200 9.50 13.33 -0.72
N LEU A 201 10.57 12.98 -1.42
CA LEU A 201 11.90 13.56 -1.25
C LEU A 201 12.36 14.22 -2.54
N ILE A 202 12.79 15.47 -2.47
CA ILE A 202 13.36 16.21 -3.59
C ILE A 202 14.82 16.50 -3.32
N PHE A 203 15.68 15.94 -4.16
CA PHE A 203 17.11 16.23 -4.16
C PHE A 203 17.45 17.20 -5.26
N ARG A 204 18.36 18.14 -4.99
CA ARG A 204 18.87 19.10 -5.96
C ARG A 204 20.38 18.94 -6.13
N LYS A 205 20.84 18.90 -7.37
CA LYS A 205 22.28 18.89 -7.68
C LYS A 205 22.96 20.15 -7.13
N ASN A 206 24.09 19.97 -6.47
CA ASN A 206 24.88 21.05 -5.90
C ASN A 206 26.20 21.24 -6.65
N ALA A 207 26.97 22.27 -6.26
CA ALA A 207 28.23 22.62 -6.92
C ALA A 207 29.37 21.62 -6.65
N ALA A 208 29.21 20.70 -5.71
CA ALA A 208 30.19 19.66 -5.40
C ALA A 208 30.01 18.40 -6.26
N TYR A 209 29.02 18.37 -7.17
CA TYR A 209 28.85 17.28 -8.12
C TYR A 209 30.11 17.06 -8.97
N ASP A 210 30.68 15.86 -8.87
CA ASP A 210 31.81 15.42 -9.70
C ASP A 210 31.48 14.11 -10.42
N SER A 211 31.39 14.24 -11.73
CA SER A 211 31.13 13.16 -12.67
C SER A 211 32.15 12.01 -12.58
N GLN A 212 33.42 12.30 -12.26
CA GLN A 212 34.45 11.26 -12.08
C GLN A 212 34.30 10.54 -10.74
N ALA A 213 34.00 11.28 -9.67
CA ALA A 213 33.74 10.71 -8.35
C ALA A 213 32.52 9.78 -8.36
N VAL A 214 31.42 10.19 -9.02
CA VAL A 214 30.22 9.35 -9.17
C VAL A 214 30.53 8.04 -9.88
N ARG A 215 31.28 8.08 -10.99
CA ARG A 215 31.69 6.86 -11.71
C ARG A 215 32.59 5.97 -10.87
N ALA A 216 33.54 6.55 -10.14
CA ALA A 216 34.40 5.79 -9.25
C ALA A 216 33.61 5.10 -8.12
N LEU A 217 32.63 5.81 -7.55
CA LEU A 217 31.79 5.30 -6.46
C LEU A 217 30.86 4.20 -6.93
N LEU A 218 30.03 4.46 -7.95
CA LEU A 218 29.04 3.49 -8.43
C LEU A 218 29.70 2.34 -9.20
N GLY A 219 30.76 2.61 -9.97
CA GLY A 219 31.54 1.60 -10.67
C GLY A 219 32.37 0.69 -9.76
N SER A 220 32.51 1.02 -8.46
CA SER A 220 33.14 0.13 -7.48
C SER A 220 32.25 -1.05 -7.06
N VAL A 221 30.95 -0.99 -7.38
CA VAL A 221 30.00 -2.06 -7.06
C VAL A 221 30.27 -3.29 -7.93
N ASP A 222 30.55 -4.42 -7.29
CA ASP A 222 30.81 -5.70 -7.99
C ASP A 222 29.50 -6.31 -8.53
N LEU A 223 29.12 -5.90 -9.73
CA LEU A 223 27.93 -6.40 -10.43
C LEU A 223 27.99 -7.89 -10.79
N THR A 224 29.17 -8.53 -10.72
CA THR A 224 29.28 -9.98 -10.96
C THR A 224 28.69 -10.82 -9.82
N ARG A 225 28.46 -10.19 -8.66
CA ARG A 225 27.84 -10.82 -7.48
C ARG A 225 26.33 -10.68 -7.43
N VAL A 226 25.71 -10.02 -8.42
CA VAL A 226 24.26 -9.86 -8.48
C VAL A 226 23.62 -11.24 -8.53
N VAL A 227 22.79 -11.52 -7.53
CA VAL A 227 22.10 -12.79 -7.38
C VAL A 227 20.75 -12.69 -8.08
N HIS A 228 20.69 -13.24 -9.30
CA HIS A 228 19.43 -13.45 -10.01
C HIS A 228 18.97 -14.90 -9.83
N LEU A 229 18.00 -15.11 -8.92
CA LEU A 229 17.41 -16.44 -8.72
C LEU A 229 16.25 -16.61 -9.68
N THR A 230 16.35 -17.59 -10.59
CA THR A 230 15.15 -18.12 -11.25
C THR A 230 14.21 -18.75 -10.22
N PRO A 231 12.90 -18.85 -10.48
CA PRO A 231 11.97 -19.54 -9.58
C PRO A 231 12.43 -20.95 -9.17
N MET A 232 13.10 -21.67 -10.09
CA MET A 232 13.67 -23.01 -9.83
C MET A 232 14.94 -23.00 -8.97
N GLN A 233 15.71 -21.90 -8.96
CA GLN A 233 16.86 -21.75 -8.07
C GLN A 233 16.43 -21.24 -6.70
N ALA A 234 15.46 -20.32 -6.64
CA ALA A 234 14.88 -19.82 -5.40
C ALA A 234 14.28 -20.95 -4.55
N SER A 235 13.67 -21.96 -5.19
CA SER A 235 13.17 -23.16 -4.49
C SER A 235 14.27 -24.05 -3.89
N LYS A 236 15.55 -23.79 -4.20
CA LYS A 236 16.72 -24.45 -3.59
C LYS A 236 17.34 -23.63 -2.46
N THR A 237 16.86 -22.41 -2.22
CA THR A 237 17.31 -21.52 -1.15
C THR A 237 16.51 -21.82 0.13
N PRO A 238 17.13 -21.96 1.31
CA PRO A 238 16.55 -22.60 2.50
C PRO A 238 15.41 -21.82 3.22
N GLY A 239 14.85 -20.78 2.60
CA GLY A 239 13.61 -20.17 3.08
C GLY A 239 12.44 -21.06 2.72
N THR A 240 12.22 -22.13 3.47
CA THR A 240 11.06 -22.99 3.23
C THR A 240 9.82 -22.22 3.66
N LEU A 241 9.02 -21.73 2.71
CA LEU A 241 7.63 -21.28 2.95
C LEU A 241 6.71 -22.45 3.31
N GLU A 242 7.28 -23.52 3.88
CA GLU A 242 6.65 -24.76 4.28
C GLU A 242 6.19 -24.68 5.73
N LEU A 243 5.06 -25.30 6.01
CA LEU A 243 4.60 -25.50 7.37
C LEU A 243 5.53 -26.50 8.07
N PRO A 244 5.87 -26.25 9.36
CA PRO A 244 6.46 -27.27 10.21
C PRO A 244 5.63 -28.56 10.20
N ALA A 245 6.29 -29.72 10.31
CA ALA A 245 5.65 -31.04 10.16
C ALA A 245 4.44 -31.24 11.10
N ASP A 246 4.53 -30.78 12.35
CA ASP A 246 3.46 -30.81 13.34
C ASP A 246 2.25 -29.97 12.92
N ARG A 247 2.49 -28.79 12.35
CA ARG A 247 1.42 -27.94 11.82
C ARG A 247 0.82 -28.51 10.54
N LEU A 248 1.64 -29.05 9.65
CA LEU A 248 1.17 -29.68 8.43
C LEU A 248 0.24 -30.87 8.74
N GLU A 249 0.64 -31.72 9.68
CA GLU A 249 -0.20 -32.82 10.18
C GLU A 249 -1.51 -32.29 10.80
N GLY A 250 -1.44 -31.22 11.59
CA GLY A 250 -2.62 -30.54 12.13
C GLY A 250 -3.56 -29.95 11.07
N GLN A 251 -3.03 -29.46 9.94
CA GLN A 251 -3.85 -28.99 8.82
C GLN A 251 -4.52 -30.17 8.08
N GLN A 252 -3.78 -31.26 7.86
CA GLN A 252 -4.27 -32.45 7.15
C GLN A 252 -5.31 -33.23 7.96
N SER A 253 -5.14 -33.32 9.28
CA SER A 253 -6.07 -33.98 10.19
C SER A 253 -7.31 -33.14 10.54
N GLY A 254 -7.36 -31.89 10.08
CA GLY A 254 -8.40 -30.92 10.42
C GLY A 254 -9.77 -31.17 9.77
N GLY A 255 -10.15 -32.41 9.43
CA GLY A 255 -11.45 -32.79 8.87
C GLY A 255 -11.64 -32.59 7.36
N THR A 256 -12.75 -33.05 6.80
CA THR A 256 -13.07 -32.97 5.35
C THR A 256 -14.01 -31.81 5.00
N TRP A 257 -14.04 -31.35 3.74
CA TRP A 257 -14.94 -30.26 3.32
C TRP A 257 -16.42 -30.52 3.64
N ALA A 258 -16.90 -31.77 3.48
CA ALA A 258 -18.27 -32.14 3.79
C ALA A 258 -18.59 -32.09 5.30
N GLU A 259 -17.60 -32.29 6.17
CA GLU A 259 -17.76 -32.15 7.63
C GLU A 259 -17.94 -30.68 8.04
N PHE A 260 -17.21 -29.76 7.42
CA PHE A 260 -17.36 -28.32 7.71
C PHE A 260 -18.64 -27.75 7.07
N PHE A 261 -18.94 -28.16 5.84
CA PHE A 261 -19.94 -27.53 4.99
C PHE A 261 -20.88 -28.59 4.41
N ASN A 262 -21.68 -29.21 5.28
CA ASN A 262 -22.63 -30.26 4.90
C ASN A 262 -23.69 -29.70 3.91
N PRO A 263 -23.75 -30.21 2.66
CA PRO A 263 -24.74 -29.76 1.67
C PRO A 263 -26.19 -30.04 2.07
N ASP A 264 -26.42 -31.07 2.88
CA ASP A 264 -27.76 -31.48 3.33
C ASP A 264 -28.25 -30.70 4.55
N ALA A 265 -27.40 -29.84 5.14
CA ALA A 265 -27.79 -28.98 6.26
C ALA A 265 -28.83 -27.95 5.82
N LEU A 266 -29.80 -27.63 6.70
CA LEU A 266 -30.89 -26.69 6.40
C LEU A 266 -30.39 -25.36 5.81
N ILE A 267 -29.28 -24.85 6.34
CA ILE A 267 -28.66 -23.61 5.88
C ILE A 267 -28.20 -23.69 4.43
N ASN A 268 -27.74 -24.86 3.95
CA ASN A 268 -27.17 -25.06 2.61
C ASN A 268 -28.16 -25.62 1.57
N ARG A 269 -29.33 -26.12 2.01
CA ARG A 269 -30.37 -26.66 1.10
C ARG A 269 -30.93 -25.62 0.12
N SER A 270 -30.84 -24.34 0.45
CA SER A 270 -31.28 -23.26 -0.41
C SER A 270 -30.40 -22.02 -0.20
N PRO A 271 -29.93 -21.34 -1.28
CA PRO A 271 -29.23 -20.07 -1.16
C PRO A 271 -30.02 -19.01 -0.39
N PHE A 272 -31.36 -19.06 -0.46
CA PHE A 272 -32.22 -18.18 0.32
C PHE A 272 -32.15 -18.48 1.83
N ALA A 273 -32.02 -19.75 2.23
CA ALA A 273 -31.80 -20.09 3.62
C ALA A 273 -30.43 -19.55 4.08
N SER A 274 -29.36 -19.79 3.32
CA SER A 274 -28.03 -19.22 3.60
C SER A 274 -28.07 -17.70 3.78
N LEU A 275 -28.78 -17.01 2.90
CA LEU A 275 -29.00 -15.56 2.94
C LEU A 275 -29.63 -15.12 4.27
N VAL A 276 -30.75 -15.73 4.66
CA VAL A 276 -31.47 -15.39 5.89
C VAL A 276 -30.61 -15.67 7.11
N PHE A 277 -29.98 -16.85 7.20
CA PHE A 277 -29.11 -17.19 8.33
C PHE A 277 -27.90 -16.28 8.42
N TRP A 278 -27.27 -15.94 7.29
CA TRP A 278 -26.13 -15.02 7.24
C TRP A 278 -26.51 -13.63 7.78
N TYR A 279 -27.55 -13.02 7.21
CA TYR A 279 -27.96 -11.68 7.59
C TYR A 279 -28.42 -11.59 9.05
N LEU A 280 -29.17 -12.60 9.52
CA LEU A 280 -29.56 -12.70 10.92
C LEU A 280 -28.35 -12.89 11.84
N ALA A 281 -27.38 -13.72 11.47
CA ALA A 281 -26.19 -13.94 12.29
C ALA A 281 -25.33 -12.67 12.42
N VAL A 282 -25.11 -11.93 11.33
CA VAL A 282 -24.40 -10.63 11.34
C VAL A 282 -25.15 -9.63 12.23
N THR A 283 -26.47 -9.55 12.08
CA THR A 283 -27.31 -8.63 12.87
C THR A 283 -27.29 -9.00 14.35
N LEU A 284 -27.52 -10.26 14.70
CA LEU A 284 -27.49 -10.74 16.09
C LEU A 284 -26.13 -10.51 16.74
N LEU A 285 -25.05 -10.75 16.01
CA LEU A 285 -23.70 -10.51 16.51
C LEU A 285 -23.47 -9.02 16.80
N GLY A 286 -23.95 -8.13 15.93
CA GLY A 286 -23.92 -6.68 16.16
C GLY A 286 -24.71 -6.26 17.41
N TRP A 287 -25.91 -6.81 17.60
CA TRP A 287 -26.72 -6.57 18.79
C TRP A 287 -26.07 -7.10 20.07
N VAL A 288 -25.45 -8.29 20.00
CA VAL A 288 -24.70 -8.87 21.11
C VAL A 288 -23.57 -7.94 21.53
N VAL A 289 -22.79 -7.39 20.61
CA VAL A 289 -21.63 -6.55 20.96
C VAL A 289 -21.96 -5.08 21.19
N TYR A 290 -23.21 -4.64 20.95
CA TYR A 290 -23.61 -3.26 21.11
C TYR A 290 -23.28 -2.66 22.51
N PRO A 291 -23.45 -3.38 23.64
CA PRO A 291 -23.05 -2.89 24.97
C PRO A 291 -21.57 -2.51 25.10
N THR A 292 -20.67 -3.20 24.40
CA THR A 292 -19.25 -2.83 24.30
C THR A 292 -19.06 -1.61 23.40
N VAL A 293 -19.67 -1.62 22.20
CA VAL A 293 -19.54 -0.55 21.20
C VAL A 293 -20.00 0.80 21.77
N ARG A 294 -21.15 0.82 22.47
CA ARG A 294 -21.69 2.04 23.08
C ARG A 294 -20.83 2.64 24.18
N LEU A 295 -20.01 1.82 24.84
CA LEU A 295 -19.07 2.30 25.85
C LEU A 295 -17.84 2.91 25.18
N ALA A 296 -17.27 2.21 24.21
CA ALA A 296 -16.11 2.68 23.45
C ALA A 296 -16.42 3.96 22.67
N LEU A 297 -17.61 4.04 22.06
CA LEU A 297 -18.05 5.16 21.23
C LEU A 297 -19.07 6.06 21.94
N GLY A 298 -19.03 6.11 23.28
CA GLY A 298 -19.99 6.87 24.09
C GLY A 298 -20.01 8.39 23.83
N GLY A 299 -18.95 8.93 23.23
CA GLY A 299 -18.87 10.33 22.80
C GLY A 299 -19.69 10.66 21.53
N LEU A 300 -20.11 9.64 20.77
CA LEU A 300 -20.93 9.84 19.57
C LEU A 300 -22.43 9.95 19.92
N PRO A 301 -23.21 10.79 19.20
CA PRO A 301 -24.65 10.95 19.47
C PRO A 301 -25.47 9.65 19.40
N ASP A 302 -25.05 8.71 18.57
CA ASP A 302 -25.68 7.40 18.34
C ASP A 302 -24.99 6.24 19.08
N ARG A 303 -23.93 6.56 19.85
CA ARG A 303 -23.09 5.59 20.56
C ARG A 303 -22.56 4.47 19.65
N GLY A 304 -22.38 4.76 18.36
CA GLY A 304 -21.79 3.83 17.40
C GLY A 304 -22.66 2.63 17.01
N TYR A 305 -24.00 2.69 17.17
CA TYR A 305 -24.85 1.58 16.74
C TYR A 305 -24.64 1.13 15.28
N PRO A 306 -24.48 2.03 14.28
CA PRO A 306 -24.28 1.61 12.88
C PRO A 306 -23.07 0.71 12.66
N VAL A 307 -21.98 0.89 13.42
CA VAL A 307 -20.76 0.10 13.29
C VAL A 307 -20.78 -1.21 14.09
N SER A 308 -21.83 -1.44 14.90
CA SER A 308 -21.90 -2.59 15.81
C SER A 308 -21.82 -3.95 15.10
N LYS A 309 -22.47 -4.10 13.93
CA LYS A 309 -22.40 -5.32 13.11
C LYS A 309 -20.97 -5.63 12.67
N LEU A 310 -20.27 -4.60 12.15
CA LEU A 310 -18.87 -4.71 11.74
C LEU A 310 -17.98 -5.05 12.94
N THR A 311 -18.11 -4.33 14.06
CA THR A 311 -17.35 -4.62 15.28
C THR A 311 -17.59 -6.05 15.78
N GLY A 312 -18.82 -6.55 15.67
CA GLY A 312 -19.16 -7.92 16.05
C GLY A 312 -18.39 -8.95 15.24
N MET A 313 -18.37 -8.79 13.91
CA MET A 313 -17.59 -9.65 13.01
C MET A 313 -16.08 -9.55 13.30
N LEU A 314 -15.56 -8.34 13.47
CA LEU A 314 -14.14 -8.11 13.77
C LEU A 314 -13.72 -8.73 15.11
N LEU A 315 -14.54 -8.64 16.16
CA LEU A 315 -14.22 -9.25 17.45
C LEU A 315 -14.25 -10.78 17.38
N LEU A 316 -15.25 -11.37 16.71
CA LEU A 316 -15.28 -12.81 16.48
C LEU A 316 -14.03 -13.26 15.71
N ALA A 317 -13.67 -12.53 14.66
CA ALA A 317 -12.51 -12.83 13.84
C ALA A 317 -11.20 -12.68 14.62
N LEU A 318 -11.00 -11.56 15.34
CA LEU A 318 -9.80 -11.27 16.09
C LEU A 318 -9.53 -12.33 17.16
N LEU A 319 -10.53 -12.67 17.98
CA LEU A 319 -10.38 -13.66 19.05
C LEU A 319 -10.11 -15.06 18.48
N SER A 320 -10.77 -15.43 17.38
CA SER A 320 -10.56 -16.72 16.71
C SER A 320 -9.19 -16.79 16.02
N TRP A 321 -8.76 -15.68 15.43
CA TRP A 321 -7.46 -15.54 14.78
C TRP A 321 -6.31 -15.60 15.78
N LEU A 322 -6.43 -14.91 16.91
CA LEU A 322 -5.46 -14.97 18.01
C LEU A 322 -5.34 -16.41 18.52
N ALA A 323 -6.48 -17.07 18.80
CA ALA A 323 -6.48 -18.47 19.22
C ALA A 323 -5.77 -19.37 18.19
N GLY A 324 -6.11 -19.23 16.91
CA GLY A 324 -5.47 -19.99 15.81
C GLY A 324 -3.98 -19.70 15.65
N SER A 325 -3.55 -18.45 15.89
CA SER A 325 -2.14 -18.04 15.82
C SER A 325 -1.32 -18.55 17.00
N PHE A 326 -1.97 -18.80 18.15
CA PHE A 326 -1.37 -19.50 19.30
C PHE A 326 -1.43 -21.03 19.16
N GLY A 327 -1.84 -21.57 18.01
CA GLY A 327 -1.89 -23.00 17.74
C GLY A 327 -3.15 -23.71 18.22
N ILE A 328 -4.18 -23.00 18.68
CA ILE A 328 -5.47 -23.58 19.07
C ILE A 328 -6.31 -23.84 17.81
N ALA A 329 -6.81 -25.07 17.65
CA ALA A 329 -7.59 -25.43 16.47
C ALA A 329 -8.90 -24.63 16.35
N VAL A 330 -9.03 -23.86 15.27
CA VAL A 330 -10.17 -22.99 14.95
C VAL A 330 -11.33 -23.82 14.39
N THR A 331 -11.99 -24.55 15.29
CA THR A 331 -13.12 -25.42 15.00
C THR A 331 -14.46 -24.73 15.29
N ARG A 332 -15.58 -25.28 14.80
CA ARG A 332 -16.92 -24.75 15.11
C ARG A 332 -17.21 -24.67 16.62
N PRO A 333 -16.81 -25.65 17.46
CA PRO A 333 -16.90 -25.52 18.91
C PRO A 333 -16.11 -24.34 19.48
N LEU A 334 -14.88 -24.09 19.02
CA LEU A 334 -14.11 -22.92 19.44
C LEU A 334 -14.84 -21.63 19.09
N LEU A 335 -15.30 -21.51 17.84
CA LEU A 335 -16.03 -20.34 17.36
C LEU A 335 -17.33 -20.13 18.17
N GLY A 336 -18.05 -21.20 18.50
CA GLY A 336 -19.19 -21.16 19.40
C GLY A 336 -18.81 -20.69 20.81
N GLY A 337 -17.68 -21.15 21.34
CA GLY A 337 -17.12 -20.69 22.62
C GLY A 337 -16.76 -19.19 22.60
N VAL A 338 -16.20 -18.68 21.50
CA VAL A 338 -15.94 -17.25 21.31
C VAL A 338 -17.25 -16.46 21.29
N VAL A 339 -18.29 -16.94 20.59
CA VAL A 339 -19.62 -16.30 20.61
C VAL A 339 -20.21 -16.32 22.02
N LEU A 340 -20.11 -17.42 22.76
CA LEU A 340 -20.58 -17.50 24.14
C LEU A 340 -19.82 -16.54 25.07
N LEU A 341 -18.51 -16.38 24.87
CA LEU A 341 -17.71 -15.38 25.59
C LEU A 341 -18.20 -13.96 25.29
N LEU A 342 -18.40 -13.63 24.00
CA LEU A 342 -18.93 -12.33 23.60
C LEU A 342 -20.32 -12.07 24.19
N VAL A 343 -21.21 -13.07 24.17
CA VAL A 343 -22.53 -12.99 24.81
C VAL A 343 -22.41 -12.79 26.31
N GLY A 344 -21.56 -13.55 27.01
CA GLY A 344 -21.40 -13.46 28.46
C GLY A 344 -20.87 -12.09 28.91
N VAL A 345 -19.81 -11.61 28.26
CA VAL A 345 -19.23 -10.28 28.54
C VAL A 345 -20.25 -9.19 28.28
N ASN A 346 -20.91 -9.21 27.11
CA ASN A 346 -21.86 -8.17 26.75
C ASN A 346 -23.18 -8.26 27.52
N ALA A 347 -23.62 -9.44 27.95
CA ALA A 347 -24.77 -9.57 28.85
C ALA A 347 -24.48 -8.95 30.21
N GLY A 348 -23.27 -9.15 30.75
CA GLY A 348 -22.81 -8.46 31.96
C GLY A 348 -22.80 -6.94 31.80
N LEU A 349 -22.25 -6.44 30.68
CA LEU A 349 -22.25 -5.00 30.36
C LEU A 349 -23.66 -4.45 30.13
N ALA A 350 -24.54 -5.20 29.48
CA ALA A 350 -25.93 -4.83 29.26
C ALA A 350 -26.71 -4.75 30.58
N PHE A 351 -26.47 -5.69 31.49
CA PHE A 351 -27.06 -5.68 32.83
C PHE A 351 -26.57 -4.49 33.67
N TRP A 352 -25.26 -4.22 33.65
CA TRP A 352 -24.67 -3.07 34.33
C TRP A 352 -25.26 -1.74 33.84
N GLN A 353 -25.52 -1.65 32.53
CA GLN A 353 -26.03 -0.43 31.90
C GLN A 353 -27.54 -0.45 31.63
N ARG A 354 -28.30 -1.37 32.25
CA ARG A 354 -29.68 -1.75 31.85
C ARG A 354 -30.67 -0.59 31.80
N GLU A 355 -30.61 0.34 32.75
CA GLU A 355 -31.54 1.48 32.82
C GLU A 355 -31.31 2.41 31.62
N SER A 356 -30.05 2.77 31.38
CA SER A 356 -29.66 3.63 30.25
C SER A 356 -29.92 2.98 28.89
N LEU A 357 -29.72 1.66 28.77
CA LEU A 357 -29.96 0.89 27.54
C LEU A 357 -31.45 0.82 27.23
N ARG A 358 -32.27 0.56 28.26
CA ARG A 358 -33.73 0.50 28.13
C ARG A 358 -34.32 1.85 27.77
N GLU A 359 -33.84 2.93 28.38
CA GLU A 359 -34.25 4.29 28.05
C GLU A 359 -33.87 4.66 26.62
N GLU A 360 -32.66 4.33 26.20
CA GLU A 360 -32.18 4.56 24.84
C GLU A 360 -33.01 3.81 23.80
N LEU A 361 -33.24 2.51 23.99
CA LEU A 361 -34.10 1.71 23.10
C LEU A 361 -35.52 2.28 23.02
N ARG A 362 -36.07 2.79 24.14
CA ARG A 362 -37.41 3.39 24.16
C ARG A 362 -37.46 4.74 23.45
N ARG A 363 -36.46 5.61 23.65
CA ARG A 363 -36.43 6.96 23.07
C ARG A 363 -36.00 6.96 21.60
N LYS A 364 -35.01 6.13 21.26
CA LYS A 364 -34.37 6.07 19.94
C LYS A 364 -34.78 4.85 19.13
N GLY A 365 -35.78 4.05 19.53
CA GLY A 365 -36.18 2.83 18.81
C GLY A 365 -36.44 3.03 17.32
N ARG A 366 -37.02 4.17 16.92
CA ARG A 366 -37.17 4.55 15.50
C ARG A 366 -35.83 4.69 14.78
N TYR A 367 -34.83 5.29 15.43
CA TYR A 367 -33.49 5.42 14.87
C TYR A 367 -32.81 4.05 14.69
N PHE A 368 -32.86 3.16 15.69
CA PHE A 368 -32.37 1.79 15.57
C PHE A 368 -33.01 1.08 14.37
N LEU A 369 -34.34 1.15 14.25
CA LEU A 369 -35.06 0.57 13.12
C LEU A 369 -34.66 1.20 11.78
N THR A 370 -34.48 2.52 11.71
CA THR A 370 -34.02 3.21 10.49
C THR A 370 -32.64 2.73 10.07
N VAL A 371 -31.68 2.60 11.01
CA VAL A 371 -30.34 2.08 10.72
C VAL A 371 -30.41 0.65 10.20
N GLU A 372 -31.23 -0.21 10.82
CA GLU A 372 -31.44 -1.58 10.36
C GLU A 372 -32.07 -1.65 8.96
N LEU A 373 -33.06 -0.82 8.67
CA LEU A 373 -33.69 -0.75 7.34
C LEU A 373 -32.74 -0.21 6.28
N ILE A 374 -31.90 0.77 6.61
CA ILE A 374 -30.87 1.29 5.69
C ILE A 374 -29.85 0.19 5.40
N ALA A 375 -29.33 -0.48 6.43
CA ALA A 375 -28.39 -1.59 6.27
C ALA A 375 -28.99 -2.72 5.41
N LEU A 376 -30.25 -3.08 5.65
CA LEU A 376 -30.97 -4.07 4.84
C LEU A 376 -31.16 -3.62 3.40
N ALA A 377 -31.49 -2.34 3.17
CA ALA A 377 -31.69 -1.79 1.84
C ALA A 377 -30.40 -1.79 1.01
N PHE A 378 -29.27 -1.37 1.60
CA PHE A 378 -27.96 -1.43 0.95
C PHE A 378 -27.52 -2.87 0.68
N PHE A 379 -27.67 -3.76 1.67
CA PHE A 379 -27.38 -5.18 1.49
C PHE A 379 -28.22 -5.78 0.36
N ALA A 380 -29.53 -5.51 0.31
CA ALA A 380 -30.41 -5.98 -0.75
C ALA A 380 -30.04 -5.40 -2.12
N PHE A 381 -29.68 -4.10 -2.19
CA PHE A 381 -29.23 -3.46 -3.42
C PHE A 381 -27.97 -4.11 -3.99
N PHE A 382 -26.92 -4.27 -3.18
CA PHE A 382 -25.69 -4.93 -3.62
C PHE A 382 -25.88 -6.43 -3.88
N LEU A 383 -26.79 -7.08 -3.16
CA LEU A 383 -27.16 -8.46 -3.44
C LEU A 383 -27.83 -8.59 -4.82
N LEU A 384 -28.72 -7.67 -5.19
CA LEU A 384 -29.35 -7.67 -6.52
C LEU A 384 -28.32 -7.45 -7.64
N ILE A 385 -27.33 -6.58 -7.41
CA ILE A 385 -26.18 -6.44 -8.32
C ILE A 385 -25.43 -7.77 -8.44
N ARG A 386 -25.14 -8.41 -7.31
CA ARG A 386 -24.40 -9.69 -7.29
C ARG A 386 -25.20 -10.83 -7.90
N LEU A 387 -26.53 -10.84 -7.79
CA LEU A 387 -27.40 -11.80 -8.47
C LEU A 387 -27.32 -11.67 -10.00
N GLY A 388 -27.04 -10.47 -10.53
CA GLY A 388 -26.82 -10.25 -11.96
C GLY A 388 -25.49 -10.83 -12.47
N ASN A 389 -24.50 -11.03 -11.59
CA ASN A 389 -23.24 -11.69 -11.91
C ASN A 389 -22.67 -12.39 -10.67
N PRO A 390 -23.18 -13.59 -10.31
CA PRO A 390 -22.75 -14.33 -9.12
C PRO A 390 -21.47 -15.14 -9.36
N ASP A 391 -20.94 -15.12 -10.58
CA ASP A 391 -19.79 -15.94 -10.96
C ASP A 391 -18.53 -15.54 -10.17
N LEU A 392 -17.76 -16.55 -9.80
CA LEU A 392 -16.48 -16.44 -9.09
C LEU A 392 -15.29 -16.59 -10.03
N TRP A 393 -15.55 -16.86 -11.31
CA TRP A 393 -14.54 -16.97 -12.36
C TRP A 393 -15.00 -16.23 -13.61
N HIS A 394 -14.09 -15.53 -14.30
CA HIS A 394 -14.33 -15.08 -15.67
C HIS A 394 -12.98 -14.79 -16.36
N PRO A 395 -12.71 -15.29 -17.59
CA PRO A 395 -11.41 -15.16 -18.23
C PRO A 395 -10.85 -13.73 -18.35
N SER A 396 -11.69 -12.75 -18.67
CA SER A 396 -11.28 -11.34 -18.83
C SER A 396 -11.88 -10.35 -17.82
N LYS A 397 -12.79 -10.79 -16.95
CA LYS A 397 -13.54 -9.94 -15.99
C LYS A 397 -13.55 -10.54 -14.58
N GLY A 398 -12.85 -11.66 -14.40
CA GLY A 398 -12.77 -12.37 -13.13
C GLY A 398 -11.75 -11.73 -12.21
N GLY A 399 -10.76 -11.02 -12.77
CA GLY A 399 -9.69 -10.37 -12.02
C GLY A 399 -9.06 -11.34 -11.02
N GLU A 400 -8.96 -10.89 -9.78
CA GLU A 400 -8.33 -11.61 -8.68
C GLU A 400 -9.27 -12.57 -7.94
N LYS A 401 -10.57 -12.64 -8.30
CA LYS A 401 -11.56 -13.52 -7.63
C LYS A 401 -11.12 -14.99 -7.46
N PRO A 402 -10.42 -15.62 -8.42
CA PRO A 402 -9.96 -17.00 -8.24
C PRO A 402 -8.90 -17.11 -7.12
N MET A 403 -8.02 -16.10 -7.02
CA MET A 403 -7.03 -16.00 -5.95
C MET A 403 -7.73 -15.73 -4.62
N ASP A 404 -8.63 -14.74 -4.56
CA ASP A 404 -9.42 -14.42 -3.36
C ASP A 404 -10.21 -15.63 -2.84
N PHE A 405 -10.90 -16.34 -3.73
CA PHE A 405 -11.68 -17.52 -3.37
C PHE A 405 -10.78 -18.66 -2.88
N SER A 406 -9.58 -18.81 -3.45
CA SER A 406 -8.60 -19.80 -2.99
C SER A 406 -8.10 -19.49 -1.57
N TYR A 407 -7.77 -18.22 -1.28
CA TYR A 407 -7.31 -17.78 0.04
C TYR A 407 -8.43 -17.85 1.07
N PHE A 408 -9.66 -17.47 0.67
CA PHE A 408 -10.84 -17.62 1.50
C PHE A 408 -11.09 -19.08 1.90
N ASN A 409 -11.01 -20.01 0.93
CA ASN A 409 -11.13 -21.44 1.21
C ASN A 409 -10.00 -21.96 2.11
N ALA A 410 -8.77 -21.51 1.89
CA ALA A 410 -7.63 -21.88 2.72
C ALA A 410 -7.81 -21.45 4.19
N VAL A 411 -8.26 -20.22 4.42
CA VAL A 411 -8.59 -19.71 5.76
C VAL A 411 -9.73 -20.50 6.41
N LEU A 412 -10.80 -20.80 5.65
CA LEU A 412 -11.92 -21.59 6.16
C LEU A 412 -11.51 -23.01 6.55
N LYS A 413 -10.66 -23.65 5.74
CA LYS A 413 -10.26 -25.04 5.94
C LYS A 413 -9.14 -25.21 6.95
N SER A 414 -8.33 -24.18 7.17
CA SER A 414 -7.19 -24.26 8.08
C SER A 414 -7.60 -24.49 9.53
N SER A 415 -6.88 -25.37 10.23
CA SER A 415 -7.02 -25.66 11.65
C SER A 415 -6.39 -24.56 12.51
N THR A 416 -5.21 -24.08 12.14
CA THR A 416 -4.46 -23.02 12.84
C THR A 416 -3.96 -21.99 11.84
N PHE A 417 -3.43 -20.87 12.34
CA PHE A 417 -2.88 -19.80 11.51
C PHE A 417 -1.35 -19.71 11.65
N PRO A 418 -0.61 -19.30 10.60
CA PRO A 418 -1.06 -18.91 9.26
C PRO A 418 -1.72 -20.08 8.48
N PRO A 419 -2.66 -19.78 7.57
CA PRO A 419 -3.36 -20.80 6.79
C PRO A 419 -2.40 -21.47 5.80
N TYR A 420 -2.75 -22.68 5.34
CA TYR A 420 -1.99 -23.35 4.28
C TYR A 420 -2.06 -22.58 2.96
N ASP A 421 -1.02 -22.68 2.14
CA ASP A 421 -1.00 -22.06 0.81
C ASP A 421 -1.74 -22.94 -0.22
N PRO A 422 -2.80 -22.44 -0.89
CA PRO A 422 -3.49 -23.22 -1.91
C PRO A 422 -2.70 -23.41 -3.21
N TRP A 423 -1.62 -22.65 -3.43
CA TRP A 423 -0.77 -22.69 -4.63
C TRP A 423 0.60 -23.33 -4.40
N TYR A 424 0.98 -23.56 -3.13
CA TYR A 424 2.23 -24.20 -2.76
C TYR A 424 1.98 -25.32 -1.73
N ALA A 425 1.97 -26.57 -2.21
CA ALA A 425 1.65 -27.73 -1.39
C ALA A 425 2.63 -27.88 -0.21
N GLY A 426 2.09 -28.06 1.00
CA GLY A 426 2.87 -28.07 2.24
C GLY A 426 3.22 -26.67 2.76
N GLY A 427 2.95 -25.63 1.98
CA GLY A 427 3.24 -24.25 2.29
C GLY A 427 2.23 -23.55 3.20
N TYR A 428 2.57 -22.35 3.63
CA TYR A 428 1.65 -21.40 4.27
C TYR A 428 1.55 -20.10 3.47
N ILE A 429 0.41 -19.41 3.57
CA ILE A 429 0.21 -18.12 2.90
C ILE A 429 1.17 -17.09 3.50
N ASN A 430 2.13 -16.62 2.69
CA ASN A 430 3.00 -15.49 2.99
C ASN A 430 2.49 -14.19 2.36
N TYR A 431 1.21 -13.91 2.60
CA TYR A 431 0.47 -12.75 2.09
C TYR A 431 -0.54 -12.29 3.15
N TYR A 432 -1.05 -11.07 3.05
CA TYR A 432 -2.08 -10.59 3.97
C TYR A 432 -3.38 -11.40 3.81
N TYR A 433 -3.79 -12.10 4.88
CA TYR A 433 -4.99 -12.96 4.84
C TYR A 433 -6.07 -12.60 5.87
N TYR A 434 -5.81 -11.62 6.74
CA TYR A 434 -6.74 -11.30 7.85
C TYR A 434 -8.11 -10.82 7.36
N GLY A 435 -8.17 -10.14 6.21
CA GLY A 435 -9.44 -9.79 5.55
C GLY A 435 -10.34 -11.00 5.30
N PHE A 436 -9.78 -12.15 4.90
CA PHE A 436 -10.53 -13.39 4.74
C PHE A 436 -10.96 -14.00 6.07
N VAL A 437 -10.17 -13.81 7.14
CA VAL A 437 -10.52 -14.26 8.49
C VAL A 437 -11.71 -13.48 9.05
N ALA A 438 -11.74 -12.16 8.81
CA ALA A 438 -12.80 -11.25 9.25
C ALA A 438 -14.21 -11.74 8.88
N VAL A 439 -14.35 -12.27 7.66
CA VAL A 439 -15.61 -12.78 7.12
C VAL A 439 -15.72 -14.31 7.27
N GLY A 440 -14.59 -15.01 7.17
CA GLY A 440 -14.53 -16.47 7.16
C GLY A 440 -14.90 -17.12 8.49
N MET A 441 -14.61 -16.50 9.63
CA MET A 441 -14.93 -17.11 10.93
C MET A 441 -16.44 -17.28 11.13
N LEU A 442 -17.25 -16.29 10.71
CA LEU A 442 -18.70 -16.41 10.77
C LEU A 442 -19.23 -17.47 9.77
N VAL A 443 -18.65 -17.52 8.57
CA VAL A 443 -18.99 -18.53 7.55
C VAL A 443 -18.68 -19.94 8.06
N LYS A 444 -17.51 -20.16 8.66
CA LYS A 444 -17.09 -21.43 9.25
C LYS A 444 -17.98 -21.83 10.43
N LEU A 445 -18.35 -20.90 11.30
CA LEU A 445 -19.27 -21.14 12.42
C LEU A 445 -20.65 -21.63 11.92
N LEU A 446 -21.23 -20.92 10.96
CA LEU A 446 -22.53 -21.24 10.38
C LEU A 446 -22.49 -22.51 9.52
N GLY A 447 -21.34 -22.82 8.91
CA GLY A 447 -21.17 -23.95 7.99
C GLY A 447 -21.80 -23.69 6.63
N ILE A 448 -21.81 -22.42 6.17
CA ILE A 448 -22.32 -22.04 4.84
C ILE A 448 -21.29 -22.46 3.79
N ILE A 449 -21.73 -23.15 2.73
CA ILE A 449 -20.86 -23.51 1.60
C ILE A 449 -20.12 -22.26 1.07
N PRO A 450 -18.77 -22.29 0.94
CA PRO A 450 -17.99 -21.10 0.62
C PRO A 450 -18.40 -20.37 -0.65
N SER A 451 -18.79 -21.08 -1.72
CA SER A 451 -19.22 -20.47 -2.98
C SER A 451 -20.51 -19.66 -2.83
N VAL A 452 -21.40 -20.07 -1.93
CA VAL A 452 -22.61 -19.29 -1.57
C VAL A 452 -22.22 -18.17 -0.62
N ALA A 453 -21.43 -18.46 0.41
CA ALA A 453 -21.01 -17.48 1.40
C ALA A 453 -20.27 -16.28 0.77
N TYR A 454 -19.37 -16.51 -0.18
CA TYR A 454 -18.64 -15.44 -0.89
C TYR A 454 -19.60 -14.44 -1.55
N ASN A 455 -20.70 -14.94 -2.12
CA ASN A 455 -21.73 -14.12 -2.74
C ASN A 455 -22.60 -13.34 -1.73
N LEU A 456 -22.64 -13.76 -0.46
CA LEU A 456 -23.35 -13.08 0.63
C LEU A 456 -22.45 -12.10 1.39
N VAL A 457 -21.15 -12.41 1.47
CA VAL A 457 -20.15 -11.58 2.12
C VAL A 457 -19.97 -10.27 1.36
N LEU A 458 -19.81 -10.31 0.03
CA LEU A 458 -19.54 -9.09 -0.75
C LEU A 458 -20.61 -7.99 -0.59
N PRO A 459 -21.92 -8.27 -0.62
CA PRO A 459 -22.94 -7.26 -0.33
C PRO A 459 -23.00 -6.79 1.13
N SER A 460 -22.30 -7.46 2.05
CA SER A 460 -22.27 -7.14 3.48
C SER A 460 -21.10 -6.24 3.88
N LEU A 461 -20.09 -6.13 3.01
CA LEU A 461 -18.94 -5.23 3.13
C LEU A 461 -19.31 -3.90 2.46
#